data_AF-A0AAW5N5M4-F1
#
_entry.id   AF-A0AAW5N5M4-F1
#
_cell.length_a   1.000
_cell.length_b   1.000
_cell.length_c   1.000
_cell.angle_alpha   90.00
_cell.angle_beta   90.00
_cell.angle_gamma   90.00
#
_symmetry.space_group_name_H-M   'P 1'
#
loop_
_entity.id
_entity.type
_entity.pdbx_description
1 polymer ?
#
loop_
_entity_poly.entity_id
_entity_poly.type
_entity_poly.pdbx_seq_one_letter_code
_entity_poly.pdbx_strand_id
1 'polypeptide(L)'
;VTMVRNFAVGRRRKGLGSACLALRLSALRCFFVWLVSQNELKANPAKGVWAPIAAGHLPNNIDVDVMNRLLDIVMNDPLAV
;
A
#
# COMPACT_ATOMS: atom_id res chain seq x y z
N VAL A 1 1.80 21.67 6.75
CA VAL A 1 1.61 20.29 7.26
C VAL A 1 0.13 19.91 7.37
N THR A 2 -0.74 20.77 7.93
CA THR A 2 -2.18 20.51 8.12
C THR A 2 -2.93 20.15 6.83
N MET A 3 -2.60 20.78 5.70
CA MET A 3 -3.25 20.50 4.40
C MET A 3 -2.96 19.09 3.88
N VAL A 4 -1.71 18.61 3.98
CA VAL A 4 -1.31 17.25 3.56
C VAL A 4 -1.96 16.20 4.48
N ARG A 5 -2.07 16.49 5.78
CA ARG A 5 -2.78 15.64 6.74
C ARG A 5 -4.28 15.57 6.44
N ASN A 6 -4.93 16.70 6.17
CA ASN A 6 -6.35 16.75 5.82
C ASN A 6 -6.64 16.04 4.49
N PHE A 7 -5.74 16.14 3.51
CA PHE A 7 -5.82 15.35 2.28
C PHE A 7 -5.77 13.85 2.57
N ALA A 8 -4.84 13.40 3.42
CA ALA A 8 -4.73 11.99 3.76
C ALA A 8 -5.96 11.47 4.51
N VAL A 9 -6.46 12.22 5.49
CA VAL A 9 -7.68 11.89 6.25
C VAL A 9 -8.92 11.89 5.34
N GLY A 10 -9.07 12.89 4.48
CA GLY A 10 -10.17 12.98 3.54
C GLY A 10 -10.20 11.84 2.53
N ARG A 11 -9.03 11.39 2.05
CA ARG A 11 -8.94 10.23 1.15
C ARG A 11 -9.24 8.93 1.88
N ARG A 12 -8.78 8.77 3.12
CA ARG A 12 -9.10 7.58 3.94
C ARG A 12 -10.60 7.47 4.23
N ARG A 13 -11.27 8.59 4.54
CA ARG A 13 -12.73 8.65 4.70
C ARG A 13 -13.51 8.22 3.44
N LYS A 14 -12.91 8.36 2.25
CA LYS A 14 -13.47 7.89 0.98
C LYS A 14 -13.21 6.41 0.69
N GLY A 15 -12.74 5.64 1.67
CA GLY A 15 -12.52 4.19 1.52
C GLY A 15 -11.24 3.82 0.76
N LEU A 16 -10.29 4.75 0.56
CA LEU A 16 -9.02 4.39 -0.06
C LEU A 16 -8.23 3.42 0.83
N GLY A 17 -7.81 2.30 0.25
CA GLY A 17 -6.90 1.36 0.90
C GLY A 17 -5.62 2.04 1.39
N SER A 18 -5.12 1.59 2.55
CA SER A 18 -3.91 2.12 3.20
C SER A 18 -2.68 2.11 2.27
N ALA A 19 -2.55 1.08 1.43
CA ALA A 19 -1.48 0.97 0.43
C ALA A 19 -1.51 2.09 -0.62
N CYS A 20 -2.69 2.40 -1.17
CA CYS A 20 -2.85 3.46 -2.16
C CYS A 20 -2.60 4.85 -1.55
N LEU A 21 -2.97 5.03 -0.28
CA LEU A 21 -2.70 6.26 0.45
C LEU A 21 -1.20 6.44 0.75
N ALA A 22 -0.51 5.37 1.15
CA ALA A 22 0.93 5.37 1.36
C ALA A 22 1.69 5.72 0.07
N LEU A 23 1.32 5.12 -1.06
CA LEU A 23 1.90 5.42 -2.37
C LEU A 23 1.75 6.90 -2.74
N ARG A 24 0.55 7.47 -2.55
CA ARG A 24 0.29 8.88 -2.82
C ARG A 24 1.12 9.79 -1.92
N LEU A 25 1.26 9.46 -0.65
CA LEU A 25 2.09 10.23 0.28
C LEU A 25 3.58 10.17 -0.09
N SER A 26 4.09 9.03 -0.55
CA SER A 26 5.46 8.91 -1.06
C SER A 26 5.70 9.79 -2.28
N ALA A 27 4.78 9.80 -3.24
CA ALA A 27 4.87 10.68 -4.42
C ALA A 27 4.85 12.17 -4.02
N LEU A 28 3.92 12.57 -3.15
CA LEU A 28 3.85 13.93 -2.59
C LEU A 28 5.16 14.32 -1.88
N ARG A 29 5.76 13.40 -1.13
CA ARG A 29 7.02 13.65 -0.41
C ARG A 29 8.15 13.95 -1.39
N CYS A 30 8.31 13.14 -2.44
CA CYS A 30 9.33 13.35 -3.46
C CYS A 30 9.10 14.66 -4.23
N PHE A 31 7.85 14.96 -4.58
CA PHE A 31 7.49 16.20 -5.25
C PHE A 31 7.87 17.44 -4.43
N PHE A 32 7.58 17.44 -3.12
CA PHE A 32 7.97 18.54 -2.26
C PHE A 32 9.47 18.59 -1.96
N VAL A 33 10.19 17.47 -1.99
CA VAL A 33 11.67 17.49 -1.94
C VAL A 33 12.22 18.21 -3.17
N TRP A 34 11.69 17.89 -4.36
CA TRP A 34 12.09 18.54 -5.60
C TRP A 34 11.79 20.05 -5.59
N LEU A 35 10.59 20.46 -5.15
CA LEU A 35 10.25 21.88 -5.01
C LEU A 35 11.15 22.65 -4.03
N VAL A 36 11.55 22.00 -2.92
CA VAL A 36 12.52 22.60 -1.97
C VAL A 36 13.89 22.73 -2.64
N SER A 37 14.30 21.78 -3.47
CA SER A 37 15.54 21.88 -4.27
C SER A 37 15.50 22.99 -5.32
N GLN A 38 14.33 23.38 -5.80
CA GLN A 38 14.15 24.53 -6.70
C GLN A 38 14.03 25.87 -5.94
N ASN A 39 14.17 25.86 -4.61
CA ASN A 39 14.07 27.03 -3.74
C ASN A 39 12.69 27.74 -3.73
N GLU A 40 11.67 27.10 -4.31
CA GLU A 40 10.26 27.54 -4.32
C GLU A 40 9.58 27.35 -2.95
N LEU A 41 10.12 26.47 -2.11
CA LEU A 41 9.61 26.17 -0.77
C LEU A 41 10.73 26.11 0.25
N LYS A 42 10.54 26.78 1.40
CA LYS A 42 11.50 26.77 2.52
C LYS A 42 11.61 25.42 3.24
N ALA A 43 10.55 24.61 3.24
CA ALA A 43 10.51 23.32 3.92
C ALA A 43 9.46 22.38 3.33
N ASN A 44 9.73 21.08 3.35
CA ASN A 44 8.80 20.06 2.84
C ASN A 44 7.62 19.84 3.81
N PRO A 45 6.37 20.21 3.42
CA PRO A 45 5.20 20.09 4.29
C PRO A 45 4.70 18.65 4.48
N ALA A 46 5.13 17.70 3.66
CA ALA A 46 4.81 16.28 3.76
C ALA A 46 5.81 15.50 4.65
N LYS A 47 6.90 16.12 5.10
CA LYS A 47 7.96 15.42 5.85
C LYS A 47 7.45 14.79 7.16
N GLY A 48 6.48 15.44 7.81
CA GLY A 48 5.87 15.01 9.08
C GLY A 48 4.49 14.34 8.97
N VAL A 49 4.05 13.95 7.77
CA VAL A 49 2.79 13.22 7.58
C VAL A 49 3.06 11.73 7.48
N TRP A 50 2.66 10.99 8.50
CA TRP A 50 2.74 9.54 8.53
C TRP A 50 1.63 8.91 7.70
N ALA A 51 1.98 7.93 6.88
CA ALA A 51 1.02 7.07 6.22
C ALA A 51 0.50 6.02 7.21
N PRO A 52 -0.78 5.62 7.11
CA PRO A 52 -1.28 4.51 7.91
C PRO A 52 -0.61 3.21 7.46
N ILE A 53 0.04 2.52 8.40
CA ILE A 53 0.61 1.19 8.19
C ILE A 53 -0.55 0.23 7.88
N ALA A 54 -0.44 -0.53 6.80
CA ALA A 54 -1.41 -1.58 6.50
C ALA A 54 -1.29 -2.67 7.58
N ALA A 55 -2.42 -3.11 8.12
CA ALA A 55 -2.44 -4.32 8.94
C ALA A 55 -2.06 -5.48 8.01
N GLY A 56 -0.82 -5.96 8.12
CA GLY A 56 -0.38 -7.13 7.38
C GLY A 56 -1.16 -8.33 7.90
N HIS A 57 -2.06 -8.89 7.10
CA HIS A 57 -2.45 -10.27 7.30
C HIS A 57 -1.22 -11.10 6.93
N LEU A 58 -0.55 -11.65 7.94
CA LEU A 58 0.38 -12.74 7.68
C LEU A 58 -0.48 -13.83 7.03
N PRO A 59 -0.23 -14.22 5.76
CA PRO A 59 -0.97 -15.30 5.17
C PRO A 59 -0.76 -16.53 6.05
N ASN A 60 -1.85 -17.18 6.46
CA ASN A 60 -1.77 -18.40 7.25
C ASN A 60 -0.84 -19.39 6.54
N ASN A 61 0.05 -20.03 7.30
CA ASN A 61 0.99 -21.01 6.77
C ASN A 61 0.21 -22.06 5.97
N ILE A 62 0.51 -22.22 4.68
CA ILE A 62 -0.13 -23.24 3.86
C ILE A 62 0.35 -24.59 4.39
N ASP A 63 -0.60 -25.45 4.74
CA ASP A 63 -0.30 -26.81 5.20
C ASP A 63 0.38 -27.60 4.07
N VAL A 64 1.47 -28.30 4.40
CA VAL A 64 2.30 -29.05 3.45
C VAL A 64 1.46 -30.12 2.76
N ASP A 65 0.46 -30.67 3.46
CA ASP A 65 -0.47 -31.67 2.93
C ASP A 65 -1.42 -31.08 1.87
N VAL A 66 -1.82 -29.82 2.00
CA VAL A 66 -2.63 -29.11 1.00
C VAL A 66 -1.81 -28.84 -0.26
N MET A 67 -0.54 -28.47 -0.10
CA MET A 67 0.37 -28.25 -1.23
C MET A 67 0.62 -29.55 -2.00
N ASN A 68 0.87 -30.66 -1.29
CA ASN A 68 1.04 -31.98 -1.92
C ASN A 68 -0.23 -32.39 -2.67
N ARG A 69 -1.42 -32.21 -2.08
CA ARG A 69 -2.68 -32.52 -2.76
C ARG A 69 -2.95 -31.65 -4.00
N LEU A 70 -2.50 -30.40 -4.02
CA LEU A 70 -2.57 -29.52 -5.19
C LEU A 70 -1.57 -29.91 -6.29
N LEU A 71 -0.40 -30.42 -5.91
CA LEU A 71 0.62 -30.91 -6.84
C LEU A 71 0.32 -32.31 -7.39
N ASP A 72 -0.41 -33.13 -6.62
CA ASP A 72 -0.84 -34.49 -6.99
C ASP A 72 -2.11 -34.53 -7.86
N ILE A 73 -2.62 -33.37 -8.31
CA ILE A 73 -3.72 -33.33 -9.28
C ILE A 73 -3.18 -33.79 -10.64
N VAL A 74 -3.26 -35.10 -10.87
CA VAL A 74 -3.01 -35.73 -12.16
C VAL A 74 -4.02 -35.17 -13.16
N MET A 75 -3.56 -34.49 -14.21
CA MET A 75 -4.39 -33.90 -15.28
C MET A 75 -5.08 -34.94 -16.19
N ASN A 76 -5.52 -36.08 -15.66
CA ASN A 76 -6.16 -37.14 -16.45
C ASN A 76 -7.49 -37.62 -15.85
N ASP A 77 -8.34 -36.67 -15.43
CA ASP A 77 -9.74 -36.96 -15.14
C ASP A 77 -10.66 -36.04 -15.98
N PRO A 78 -11.49 -36.59 -16.88
CA PRO A 78 -12.34 -35.80 -17.78
C PRO A 78 -13.54 -35.12 -17.10
N LEU A 79 -13.61 -35.05 -15.77
CA LEU A 79 -14.69 -34.39 -15.01
C LEU A 79 -14.24 -33.23 -14.11
N ALA A 80 -13.09 -32.62 -14.40
CA ALA A 80 -12.73 -31.34 -13.79
C ALA A 80 -13.59 -30.20 -14.36
N VAL A 81 -14.70 -29.90 -13.67
CA VAL A 81 -15.48 -28.64 -13.75
C VAL A 81 -15.42 -27.95 -12.40
#